data_AF-Q38FM5-F1
#
_entry.id   AF-Q38FM5-F1
#
_cell.length_a   1.000
_cell.length_b   1.000
_cell.length_c   1.000
_cell.angle_alpha   90.00
_cell.angle_beta   90.00
_cell.angle_gamma   90.00
#
_symmetry.space_group_name_H-M   'P 1'
#
loop_
_entity.id
_entity.type
_entity.pdbx_description
1 polymer ?
#
loop_
_entity_poly.entity_id
_entity_poly.type
_entity_poly.pdbx_seq_one_letter_code
_entity_poly.pdbx_strand_id
1 'polypeptide(L)'
;MSFGLEYSEGQRDYLERIGVGPLLEDFVADAVREKPNDVYEFLRQWATARCAKATAATHEKSARVIQRAFRNYRSRLTATA
;
A
#
# COMPACT_ATOMS: atom_id res chain seq x y z
N MET A 1 1.71 -16.08 12.56
CA MET A 1 0.35 -16.51 12.97
C MET A 1 -0.02 -17.75 12.14
N SER A 2 -0.14 -18.93 12.74
CA SER A 2 -0.38 -20.19 12.01
C SER A 2 -1.86 -20.56 12.10
N PHE A 3 -2.66 -20.26 11.08
CA PHE A 3 -4.12 -20.47 11.11
C PHE A 3 -4.58 -21.95 11.05
N GLY A 4 -3.72 -22.91 11.43
CA GLY A 4 -4.02 -24.34 11.23
C GLY A 4 -4.21 -24.73 9.76
N LEU A 5 -3.90 -23.82 8.83
CA LEU A 5 -3.96 -24.05 7.40
C LEU A 5 -2.65 -24.67 6.97
N GLU A 6 -2.68 -25.95 6.62
CA GLU A 6 -1.57 -26.62 5.96
C GLU A 6 -1.49 -26.16 4.51
N TYR A 7 -0.82 -25.01 4.31
CA TYR A 7 -0.47 -24.57 2.97
C TYR A 7 0.60 -25.51 2.40
N SER A 8 0.38 -25.97 1.17
CA SER A 8 1.44 -26.61 0.38
C SER A 8 2.63 -25.66 0.22
N GLU A 9 3.82 -26.19 -0.05
CA GLU A 9 5.01 -25.37 -0.27
C GLU A 9 4.79 -24.31 -1.37
N GLY A 10 4.13 -24.70 -2.47
CA GLY A 10 3.78 -23.76 -3.54
C GLY A 10 2.76 -22.68 -3.13
N GLN A 11 1.86 -22.95 -2.19
CA GLN A 11 0.96 -21.93 -1.64
C GLN A 11 1.72 -20.96 -0.74
N ARG A 12 2.69 -21.43 0.06
CA ARG A 12 3.52 -20.57 0.91
C ARG A 12 4.36 -19.62 0.05
N ASP A 13 5.04 -20.15 -0.97
CA ASP A 13 5.80 -19.35 -1.93
C ASP A 13 4.91 -18.28 -2.61
N TYR A 14 3.71 -18.67 -3.04
CA TYR A 14 2.76 -17.73 -3.62
C TYR A 14 2.38 -16.60 -2.66
N LEU A 15 2.02 -16.93 -1.41
CA LEU A 15 1.61 -15.95 -0.39
C LEU A 15 2.76 -15.00 -0.02
N GLU A 16 3.98 -15.51 0.05
CA GLU A 16 5.19 -14.70 0.26
C GLU A 16 5.42 -13.75 -0.92
N ARG A 17 5.32 -14.25 -2.16
CA ARG A 17 5.52 -13.45 -3.37
C ARG A 17 4.54 -12.30 -3.51
N ILE A 18 3.27 -12.50 -3.12
CA ILE A 18 2.27 -11.42 -3.16
C ILE A 18 2.33 -10.50 -1.92
N GLY A 19 3.18 -10.81 -0.93
CA GLY A 19 3.36 -10.00 0.27
C GLY A 19 2.11 -9.90 1.15
N VAL A 20 1.24 -10.91 1.14
CA VAL A 20 -0.04 -10.87 1.87
C VAL A 20 0.13 -11.07 3.37
N GLY A 21 1.22 -11.73 3.81
CA GLY A 21 1.49 -11.98 5.22
C GLY A 21 1.47 -10.71 6.08
N PRO A 22 2.35 -9.72 5.82
CA PRO A 22 2.34 -8.45 6.54
C PRO A 22 1.01 -7.70 6.46
N LEU A 23 0.29 -7.82 5.34
CA LEU A 23 -1.01 -7.17 5.16
C LEU A 23 -2.08 -7.76 6.08
N LEU A 24 -2.09 -9.09 6.26
CA LEU A 24 -2.99 -9.76 7.19
C LEU A 24 -2.62 -9.47 8.65
N GLU A 25 -1.32 -9.37 8.97
CA GLU A 25 -0.87 -8.99 10.31
C GLU A 25 -1.34 -7.57 10.69
N ASP A 26 -1.16 -6.59 9.79
CA ASP A 26 -1.66 -5.22 9.97
C ASP A 26 -3.19 -5.21 10.14
N PHE A 27 -3.92 -5.95 9.30
CA PHE A 27 -5.38 -6.03 9.39
C PHE A 27 -5.84 -6.58 10.74
N VAL A 28 -5.23 -7.67 11.20
CA VAL A 28 -5.57 -8.27 12.50
C VAL A 28 -5.25 -7.28 13.64
N ALA A 29 -4.10 -6.61 13.59
CA ALA A 29 -3.74 -5.61 14.59
C ALA A 29 -4.75 -4.46 14.66
N ASP A 30 -5.17 -3.93 13.50
CA ASP A 30 -6.17 -2.87 13.42
C ASP A 30 -7.57 -3.37 13.86
N ALA A 31 -7.96 -4.58 13.48
CA ALA A 31 -9.23 -5.19 13.91
C ALA A 31 -9.29 -5.41 15.43
N VAL A 32 -8.19 -5.86 16.04
CA VAL A 32 -8.09 -6.02 17.50
C VAL A 32 -8.13 -4.67 18.21
N ARG A 33 -7.52 -3.63 17.61
CA ARG A 33 -7.52 -2.27 18.16
C ARG A 33 -8.91 -1.64 18.12
N GLU A 34 -9.59 -1.72 16.98
CA GLU A 34 -10.86 -1.03 16.74
C GLU A 34 -12.07 -1.82 17.21
N LYS A 35 -11.92 -3.15 17.39
CA LYS A 35 -12.97 -4.08 17.84
C LYS A 35 -14.29 -3.86 17.08
N PRO A 36 -14.27 -3.96 15.73
CA PRO A 36 -15.45 -3.71 14.92
C PRO A 36 -16.57 -4.72 15.22
N ASN A 37 -17.81 -4.25 15.25
CA ASN A 37 -18.98 -5.13 15.40
C ASN A 37 -19.27 -5.95 14.13
N ASP A 38 -19.00 -5.37 12.95
CA ASP A 38 -19.07 -6.07 11.66
C ASP A 38 -17.66 -6.16 11.05
N VAL A 39 -17.07 -7.36 11.09
CA VAL A 39 -15.73 -7.62 10.58
C VAL A 39 -15.67 -7.50 9.05
N TYR A 40 -16.74 -7.83 8.33
CA TYR A 40 -16.76 -7.74 6.87
C TYR A 40 -16.84 -6.29 6.41
N GLU A 41 -17.66 -5.48 7.08
CA GLU A 41 -17.69 -4.04 6.82
C GLU A 41 -16.35 -3.39 7.14
N PHE A 42 -15.76 -3.72 8.31
CA PHE A 42 -14.45 -3.22 8.69
C PHE A 42 -13.38 -3.59 7.67
N LEU A 43 -13.32 -4.86 7.23
CA LEU A 43 -12.38 -5.30 6.21
C LEU A 43 -12.55 -4.52 4.90
N ARG A 44 -13.79 -4.30 4.44
CA ARG A 44 -14.06 -3.50 3.23
C ARG A 44 -13.55 -2.07 3.38
N GLN A 45 -13.87 -1.40 4.49
CA GLN A 45 -13.44 -0.02 4.74
C GLN A 45 -11.91 0.07 4.88
N TRP A 46 -11.31 -0.83 5.64
CA TRP A 46 -9.88 -0.92 5.87
C TRP A 46 -9.10 -1.10 4.56
N ALA A 47 -9.51 -2.05 3.72
CA ALA A 47 -8.89 -2.30 2.42
C ALA A 47 -9.05 -1.09 1.48
N THR A 48 -10.24 -0.50 1.43
CA THR A 48 -10.52 0.69 0.60
C THR A 48 -9.64 1.86 0.99
N ALA A 49 -9.52 2.15 2.30
CA ALA A 49 -8.67 3.23 2.81
C ALA A 49 -7.19 2.99 2.48
N ARG A 50 -6.73 1.74 2.55
CA ARG A 50 -5.34 1.39 2.25
C ARG A 50 -5.03 1.51 0.75
N CYS A 51 -5.94 1.09 -0.13
CA CYS A 51 -5.84 1.33 -1.57
C CYS A 51 -5.78 2.82 -1.90
N ALA A 52 -6.63 3.65 -1.29
CA ALA A 52 -6.62 5.09 -1.49
C ALA A 52 -5.27 5.73 -1.09
N LYS A 53 -4.70 5.31 0.05
CA LYS A 53 -3.36 5.76 0.50
C LYS A 53 -2.27 5.36 -0.49
N ALA A 54 -2.29 4.14 -1.02
CA ALA A 54 -1.31 3.67 -2.01
C ALA A 54 -1.39 4.46 -3.32
N THR A 55 -2.61 4.77 -3.78
CA THR A 55 -2.84 5.61 -4.96
C THR A 55 -2.35 7.04 -4.71
N ALA A 56 -2.66 7.63 -3.54
CA ALA A 56 -2.21 8.96 -3.17
C ALA A 56 -0.67 9.06 -3.10
N ALA A 57 -0.01 8.08 -2.48
CA ALA A 57 1.46 8.02 -2.42
C ALA A 57 2.08 7.94 -3.82
N THR A 58 1.46 7.18 -4.72
CA THR A 58 1.88 7.11 -6.14
C THR A 58 1.73 8.46 -6.83
N HIS A 59 0.61 9.15 -6.65
CA HIS A 59 0.38 10.47 -7.22
C HIS A 59 1.37 11.51 -6.69
N GLU A 60 1.66 11.48 -5.40
CA GLU A 60 2.64 12.39 -4.79
C GLU A 60 4.06 12.14 -5.33
N LYS A 61 4.47 10.88 -5.45
CA LYS A 61 5.76 10.53 -6.06
C LYS A 61 5.84 11.03 -7.50
N SER A 62 4.79 10.81 -8.30
CA SER A 62 4.71 11.31 -9.67
C SER A 62 4.76 12.85 -9.73
N ALA A 63 4.03 13.54 -8.85
CA ALA A 63 4.04 15.00 -8.77
C ALA A 63 5.45 15.53 -8.45
N ARG A 64 6.18 14.91 -7.51
CA ARG A 64 7.57 15.29 -7.20
C ARG A 64 8.51 15.10 -8.40
N VAL A 65 8.34 14.02 -9.17
CA VAL A 65 9.13 13.77 -10.39
C VAL A 65 8.86 14.86 -11.43
N ILE A 66 7.58 15.19 -11.66
CA ILE A 66 7.17 16.24 -12.61
C ILE A 66 7.71 17.61 -12.16
N GLN A 67 7.57 17.96 -10.89
CA GLN A 67 8.09 19.22 -10.34
C GLN A 67 9.62 19.32 -10.46
N ARG A 68 10.35 18.23 -10.27
CA ARG A 68 11.80 18.19 -10.46
C ARG A 68 12.16 18.40 -11.94
N ALA A 69 11.45 17.73 -12.85
CA ALA A 69 11.65 17.92 -14.29
C ALA A 69 11.38 19.38 -14.71
N PHE A 70 10.31 19.98 -14.20
CA PHE A 70 9.96 21.37 -14.48
C PHE A 70 10.99 22.37 -13.95
N ARG A 71 11.51 22.16 -12.72
CA ARG A 71 12.61 22.99 -12.18
C ARG A 71 13.86 22.90 -13.03
N ASN A 72 14.24 21.70 -13.48
CA ASN A 72 15.39 21.50 -14.36
C ASN A 72 15.19 22.13 -15.74
N TYR A 73 13.99 22.08 -16.29
CA TYR A 73 13.66 22.73 -17.55
C TYR A 73 13.77 24.26 -17.42
N ARG A 74 13.20 24.83 -16.36
CA ARG A 74 13.28 26.27 -16.08
C ARG A 74 14.70 26.75 -15.88
N SER A 75 15.53 26.02 -15.14
CA SER A 75 16.93 26.41 -14.93
C SER A 75 17.73 26.42 -16.23
N ARG A 76 17.44 25.50 -17.17
CA ARG A 76 18.02 25.51 -18.51
C ARG A 76 17.56 26.70 -19.32
N LEU A 77 16.26 27.00 -19.33
CA LEU A 77 15.74 28.18 -20.03
C LEU A 77 16.37 29.48 -19.55
N THR A 78 16.49 29.67 -18.22
CA THR A 78 17.11 30.88 -17.66
C THR A 78 18.62 30.94 -17.84
N ALA A 79 19.31 29.80 -18.00
CA ALA A 79 20.74 29.78 -18.28
C ALA A 79 21.08 30.08 -19.75
N THR A 80 20.07 30.03 -20.64
CA THR A 80 20.24 30.30 -22.07
C THR A 80 19.80 31.72 -22.46
N ALA A 81 19.16 32.44 -21.54
CA ALA A 81 18.75 33.84 -21.69
C ALA A 81 19.79 34.77 -21.06
#